data_AF-A0A832J399-F1
#
_entry.id   AF-A0A832J399-F1
#
_cell.length_a   1.000
_cell.length_b   1.000
_cell.length_c   1.000
_cell.angle_alpha   90.00
_cell.angle_beta   90.00
_cell.angle_gamma   90.00
#
_symmetry.space_group_name_H-M   'P 1'
#
loop_
_entity.id
_entity.type
_entity.pdbx_description
1 polymer ?
#
loop_
_entity_poly.entity_id
_entity_poly.type
_entity_poly.pdbx_seq_one_letter_code
_entity_poly.pdbx_strand_id
1 'polypeptide(L)'
;MKRLILGTALATMPLFAPMAMATDIAEMTDSERDVFRSEIRDYLLENPEVLLEAISILEQRQADEQAGNDKALLQTNFNDIYNDGVSFVGGNPDGDITIVEFSDYRCPYCKRAHPEVADLLKSDGNIRFIYKEYPILG
;
A
#
# COMPACT_ATOMS: atom_id res chain seq x y z
N MET A 1 10.20 25.90 87.87
CA MET A 1 9.47 26.94 87.12
C MET A 1 9.86 26.76 85.65
N LYS A 2 9.15 25.96 84.82
CA LYS A 2 8.01 26.34 83.95
C LYS A 2 8.35 27.66 83.21
N ARG A 3 8.62 27.73 81.89
CA ARG A 3 7.74 27.43 80.73
C ARG A 3 8.55 27.68 79.42
N LEU A 4 8.56 26.75 78.47
CA LEU A 4 7.77 26.65 77.21
C LEU A 4 8.52 27.14 75.95
N ILE A 5 8.59 26.20 75.00
CA ILE A 5 9.17 26.22 73.66
C ILE A 5 8.14 26.78 72.66
N LEU A 6 8.58 27.58 71.69
CA LEU A 6 7.91 27.88 70.40
C LEU A 6 9.02 28.44 69.49
N GLY A 7 9.45 27.87 68.36
CA GLY A 7 8.76 27.06 67.37
C GLY A 7 8.61 27.83 66.06
N THR A 8 9.70 28.36 65.49
CA THR A 8 9.66 29.06 64.18
C THR A 8 9.69 28.03 63.05
N ALA A 9 8.51 27.70 62.55
CA ALA A 9 8.33 26.89 61.35
C ALA A 9 8.63 27.74 60.10
N LEU A 10 9.65 27.32 59.34
CA LEU A 10 9.98 27.82 58.03
C LEU A 10 8.91 27.31 57.04
N ALA A 11 7.97 28.17 56.65
CA ALA A 11 6.96 27.83 55.66
C ALA A 11 7.60 27.85 54.25
N THR A 12 8.09 26.70 53.81
CA THR A 12 8.41 26.44 52.40
C THR A 12 7.11 26.47 51.60
N MET A 13 6.90 27.53 50.84
CA MET A 13 5.81 27.64 49.88
C MET A 13 6.13 26.71 48.70
N PRO A 14 5.35 25.63 48.46
CA PRO A 14 5.59 24.79 47.30
C PRO A 14 5.20 25.59 46.05
N LEU A 15 6.13 25.76 45.13
CA LEU A 15 5.81 26.14 43.75
C LEU A 15 4.85 25.09 43.20
N PHE A 16 3.58 25.45 43.06
CA PHE A 16 2.65 24.73 42.21
C PHE A 16 3.13 24.93 40.77
N ALA A 17 3.98 24.04 40.28
CA ALA A 17 4.14 23.86 38.85
C ALA A 17 2.78 23.38 38.32
N PRO A 18 2.14 24.07 37.36
CA PRO A 18 0.98 23.49 36.71
C PRO A 18 1.46 22.19 36.06
N MET A 19 0.95 21.07 36.55
CA MET A 19 1.05 19.79 35.85
C MET A 19 0.51 20.05 34.45
N ALA A 20 1.35 19.86 33.44
CA ALA A 20 0.91 19.76 32.06
C ALA A 20 -0.07 18.58 31.99
N MET A 21 -1.36 18.88 32.08
CA MET A 21 -2.40 17.92 31.76
C MET A 21 -2.26 17.63 30.27
N ALA A 22 -2.10 16.36 29.93
CA ALA A 22 -2.23 15.91 28.55
C ALA A 22 -3.54 16.47 28.00
N THR A 23 -3.44 17.32 26.99
CA THR A 23 -4.60 17.95 26.35
C THR A 23 -5.42 16.86 25.68
N ASP A 24 -6.60 16.61 26.22
CA ASP A 24 -7.57 15.71 25.59
C ASP A 24 -8.07 16.39 24.31
N ILE A 25 -7.55 15.96 23.16
CA ILE A 25 -7.86 16.52 21.83
C ILE A 25 -9.38 16.41 21.55
N ALA A 26 -10.08 15.49 22.22
CA ALA A 26 -11.52 15.32 22.08
C ALA A 26 -12.35 16.39 22.82
N GLU A 27 -11.83 17.02 23.88
CA GLU A 27 -12.54 17.98 24.73
C GLU A 27 -12.15 19.45 24.49
N MET A 28 -11.64 19.78 23.30
CA MET A 28 -11.26 21.15 22.94
C MET A 28 -12.48 22.07 22.74
N THR A 29 -12.41 23.28 23.31
CA THR A 29 -13.34 24.37 23.00
C THR A 29 -13.20 24.81 21.53
N ASP A 30 -14.21 25.48 20.98
CA ASP A 30 -14.20 25.91 19.58
C ASP A 30 -13.01 26.83 19.27
N SER A 31 -12.66 27.74 20.19
CA SER A 31 -11.52 28.64 20.03
C SER A 31 -10.18 27.90 20.02
N GLU A 32 -10.02 26.87 20.85
CA GLU A 32 -8.79 26.06 20.88
C GLU A 32 -8.67 25.22 19.61
N ARG A 33 -9.80 24.71 19.10
CA ARG A 33 -9.86 23.92 17.87
C ARG A 33 -9.47 24.74 16.65
N ASP A 34 -9.87 26.00 16.60
CA ASP A 34 -9.53 26.89 15.48
C ASP A 34 -8.03 27.23 15.47
N VAL A 35 -7.43 27.50 16.64
CA VAL A 35 -5.98 27.68 16.76
C VAL A 35 -5.24 26.42 16.29
N PHE A 36 -5.65 25.24 16.76
CA PHE A 36 -5.02 23.99 16.38
C PHE A 36 -5.12 23.69 14.87
N ARG A 37 -6.27 23.96 14.23
CA ARG A 37 -6.41 23.83 12.77
C ARG A 37 -5.49 24.78 12.01
N SER A 38 -5.30 26.00 12.50
CA SER A 38 -4.35 26.96 11.91
C SER A 38 -2.93 26.42 11.99
N GLU A 39 -2.50 25.97 13.17
CA GLU A 39 -1.17 25.41 13.38
C GLU A 39 -0.91 24.16 12.52
N ILE A 40 -1.88 23.25 12.39
CA ILE A 40 -1.76 22.09 11.46
C ILE A 40 -1.57 22.56 10.02
N ARG A 41 -2.37 23.54 9.59
CA ARG A 41 -2.29 24.06 8.23
C ARG A 41 -0.93 24.68 7.97
N ASP A 42 -0.44 25.49 8.89
CA ASP A 42 0.86 26.16 8.78
C ASP A 42 1.98 25.12 8.78
N TYR A 43 1.91 24.11 9.66
CA TYR A 43 2.86 23.00 9.67
C TYR A 43 2.89 22.23 8.33
N LEU A 44 1.74 21.90 7.75
CA LEU A 44 1.68 21.20 6.45
C LEU A 44 2.23 22.06 5.29
N LEU A 45 2.07 23.39 5.36
CA LEU A 45 2.61 24.32 4.37
C LEU A 45 4.11 24.54 4.53
N GLU A 46 4.61 24.53 5.76
CA GLU A 46 6.04 24.62 6.07
C GLU A 46 6.78 23.30 5.79
N ASN A 47 6.07 22.16 5.84
CA ASN A 47 6.63 20.81 5.68
C ASN A 47 5.86 20.00 4.60
N PRO A 48 5.87 20.42 3.32
CA PRO A 48 5.11 19.77 2.25
C PRO A 48 5.55 18.30 1.98
N GLU A 49 6.76 17.91 2.38
CA GLU A 49 7.26 16.54 2.32
C GLU A 49 6.39 15.55 3.09
N VAL A 50 5.72 15.98 4.16
CA VAL A 50 4.80 15.13 4.95
C VAL A 50 3.66 14.63 4.07
N LEU A 51 3.16 15.46 3.15
CA LEU A 51 2.11 15.06 2.22
C LEU A 51 2.63 14.07 1.17
N LEU A 52 3.85 14.29 0.67
CA LEU A 52 4.48 13.37 -0.27
C LEU A 52 4.73 11.99 0.36
N GLU A 53 5.21 11.96 1.60
CA GLU A 53 5.40 10.72 2.36
C GLU A 53 4.06 10.00 2.59
N ALA A 54 3.01 10.73 2.99
CA ALA A 54 1.69 10.16 3.17
C ALA A 54 1.11 9.56 1.87
N ILE A 55 1.29 10.24 0.74
CA ILE A 55 0.88 9.73 -0.58
C ILE A 55 1.69 8.49 -0.94
N SER A 56 3.03 8.54 -0.80
CA SER A 56 3.90 7.40 -1.10
C SER A 56 3.54 6.16 -0.28
N ILE A 57 3.25 6.33 1.02
CA ILE A 57 2.81 5.24 1.89
C ILE A 57 1.47 4.68 1.42
N LEU A 58 0.53 5.54 1.02
CA LEU A 58 -0.77 5.09 0.51
C LEU A 58 -0.61 4.32 -0.81
N GLU A 59 0.16 4.85 -1.75
CA GLU A 59 0.45 4.19 -3.03
C GLU A 59 1.11 2.82 -2.81
N GLN A 60 2.07 2.73 -1.89
CA GLN A 60 2.71 1.46 -1.55
C GLN A 60 1.70 0.46 -0.97
N ARG A 61 0.85 0.88 -0.03
CA ARG A 61 -0.19 0.00 0.54
C ARG A 61 -1.16 -0.49 -0.53
N GLN A 62 -1.57 0.38 -1.44
CA GLN A 62 -2.45 0.02 -2.55
C GLN A 62 -1.77 -0.97 -3.49
N ALA A 63 -0.49 -0.78 -3.81
CA ALA A 63 0.28 -1.69 -4.64
C ALA A 63 0.42 -3.08 -3.98
N ASP A 64 0.70 -3.13 -2.68
CA ASP A 64 0.79 -4.37 -1.91
C ASP A 64 -0.56 -5.11 -1.83
N GLU A 65 -1.66 -4.37 -1.60
CA GLU A 65 -3.02 -4.92 -1.61
C GLU A 65 -3.40 -5.45 -2.99
N GLN A 66 -3.10 -4.70 -4.05
CA GLN A 66 -3.36 -5.12 -5.42
C GLN A 66 -2.57 -6.38 -5.78
N ALA A 67 -1.28 -6.47 -5.43
CA ALA A 67 -0.48 -7.67 -5.64
C ALA A 67 -1.03 -8.88 -4.86
N GLY A 68 -1.54 -8.66 -3.64
CA GLY A 68 -2.23 -9.68 -2.86
C GLY A 68 -3.51 -10.19 -3.53
N ASN A 69 -4.32 -9.25 -4.05
CA ASN A 69 -5.56 -9.56 -4.77
C ASN A 69 -5.29 -10.31 -6.08
N ASP A 70 -4.28 -9.91 -6.86
CA ASP A 70 -3.89 -10.60 -8.09
C ASP A 70 -3.49 -12.05 -7.82
N LYS A 71 -2.71 -12.28 -6.76
CA LYS A 71 -2.35 -13.64 -6.34
C LYS A 71 -3.57 -14.47 -5.96
N ALA A 72 -4.52 -13.88 -5.23
CA ALA A 72 -5.77 -14.56 -4.88
C ALA A 72 -6.59 -14.91 -6.13
N LEU A 73 -6.70 -13.98 -7.09
CA LEU A 73 -7.38 -14.21 -8.36
C LEU A 73 -6.74 -15.35 -9.17
N LEU A 74 -5.41 -15.40 -9.25
CA LEU A 74 -4.69 -16.50 -9.91
C LEU A 74 -4.96 -17.85 -9.22
N GLN A 75 -5.02 -17.88 -7.90
CA GLN A 75 -5.32 -19.10 -7.14
C GLN A 75 -6.76 -19.57 -7.37
N THR A 76 -7.72 -18.64 -7.32
CA THR A 76 -9.14 -18.94 -7.53
C THR A 76 -9.40 -19.44 -8.95
N ASN A 77 -8.74 -18.86 -9.95
CA ASN A 77 -8.97 -19.18 -11.37
C ASN A 77 -7.89 -20.10 -11.96
N PHE A 78 -7.12 -20.80 -11.12
CA PHE A 78 -5.95 -21.56 -11.57
C PHE A 78 -6.29 -22.55 -12.70
N ASN A 79 -7.36 -23.34 -12.54
CA ASN A 79 -7.71 -24.33 -13.56
C ASN A 79 -8.17 -23.67 -14.87
N ASP A 80 -8.91 -22.57 -14.80
CA ASP A 80 -9.38 -21.86 -15.99
C ASP A 80 -8.23 -21.17 -16.73
N ILE A 81 -7.19 -20.74 -16.01
CA ILE A 81 -6.00 -20.13 -16.59
C ILE A 81 -5.05 -21.19 -17.15
N TYR A 82 -4.78 -22.28 -16.43
CA TYR A 82 -3.71 -23.21 -16.78
C TYR A 82 -4.16 -24.53 -17.42
N ASN A 83 -5.41 -24.95 -17.20
CA ASN A 83 -5.90 -26.32 -17.46
C ASN A 83 -7.35 -26.36 -17.99
N ASP A 84 -7.78 -25.38 -18.79
CA ASP A 84 -9.17 -25.29 -19.28
C ASP A 84 -9.56 -26.35 -20.33
N GLY A 85 -8.57 -27.09 -20.86
CA GLY A 85 -8.75 -28.15 -21.85
C GLY A 85 -9.14 -27.68 -23.25
N VAL A 86 -9.26 -26.37 -23.49
CA VAL A 86 -9.69 -25.79 -24.77
C VAL A 86 -8.68 -24.81 -25.36
N SER A 87 -7.83 -24.22 -24.52
CA SER A 87 -6.78 -23.32 -24.97
C SER A 87 -5.68 -24.06 -25.70
N PHE A 88 -5.05 -23.38 -26.67
CA PHE A 88 -3.89 -23.92 -27.34
C PHE A 88 -2.70 -24.01 -26.37
N VAL A 89 -2.02 -25.15 -26.37
CA VAL A 89 -0.78 -25.37 -25.63
C VAL A 89 0.33 -25.67 -26.62
N GLY A 90 1.39 -24.87 -26.60
CA GLY A 90 2.58 -24.98 -27.46
C GLY A 90 3.88 -24.87 -26.67
N GLY A 91 5.00 -24.72 -27.39
CA GLY A 91 6.34 -24.79 -26.81
C GLY A 91 6.66 -26.21 -26.32
N ASN A 92 7.20 -26.32 -25.11
CA ASN A 92 7.35 -27.59 -24.39
C ASN A 92 6.21 -27.75 -23.38
N PRO A 93 5.24 -28.67 -23.59
CA PRO A 93 4.15 -28.91 -22.63
C PRO A 93 4.62 -29.32 -21.22
N ASP A 94 5.83 -29.86 -21.11
CA ASP A 94 6.48 -30.26 -19.85
C ASP A 94 7.51 -29.22 -19.37
N GLY A 95 7.41 -27.99 -19.86
CA GLY A 95 8.31 -26.90 -19.52
C GLY A 95 8.30 -26.51 -18.05
N ASP A 96 9.42 -26.00 -17.55
CA ASP A 96 9.57 -25.56 -16.15
C ASP A 96 8.98 -24.17 -15.88
N ILE A 97 8.84 -23.35 -16.93
CA ILE A 97 8.18 -22.06 -16.92
C ILE A 97 6.93 -22.14 -17.80
N THR A 98 5.80 -21.71 -17.27
CA THR A 98 4.56 -21.55 -18.05
C THR A 98 4.29 -20.08 -18.33
N ILE A 99 4.16 -19.72 -19.61
CA ILE A 99 3.66 -18.40 -20.05
C ILE A 99 2.22 -18.57 -20.52
N VAL A 100 1.31 -17.76 -19.98
CA VAL A 100 -0.07 -17.67 -20.42
C VAL A 100 -0.27 -16.32 -21.10
N GLU A 101 -0.52 -16.33 -22.41
CA GLU A 101 -0.77 -15.12 -23.19
C GLU A 101 -2.27 -14.96 -23.46
N PHE A 102 -2.88 -13.92 -22.91
CA PHE A 102 -4.20 -13.46 -23.30
C PHE A 102 -4.07 -12.53 -24.50
N SER A 103 -4.63 -12.95 -25.64
CA SER A 103 -4.44 -12.23 -26.89
C SER A 103 -5.74 -12.13 -27.68
N ASP A 104 -5.84 -11.01 -28.41
CA ASP A 104 -6.93 -10.68 -29.30
C ASP A 104 -6.36 -10.48 -30.71
N TYR A 105 -6.89 -11.20 -31.71
CA TYR A 105 -6.46 -11.09 -33.10
C TYR A 105 -6.68 -9.70 -33.72
N ARG A 106 -7.48 -8.83 -33.10
CA ARG A 106 -7.72 -7.44 -33.52
C ARG A 106 -6.84 -6.44 -32.77
N CYS A 107 -6.14 -6.85 -31.71
CA CYS A 107 -5.26 -6.00 -30.92
C CYS A 107 -3.94 -5.69 -31.67
N PRO A 108 -3.67 -4.41 -32.03
CA PRO A 108 -2.44 -4.05 -32.76
C PRO A 108 -1.16 -4.23 -31.94
N TYR A 109 -1.26 -4.12 -30.61
CA TYR A 109 -0.12 -4.37 -29.71
C TYR A 109 0.22 -5.86 -29.64
N CYS A 110 -0.79 -6.72 -29.57
CA CYS A 110 -0.66 -8.16 -29.55
C CYS A 110 0.00 -8.66 -30.86
N LYS A 111 -0.40 -8.11 -32.02
CA LYS A 111 0.27 -8.38 -33.30
C LYS A 111 1.74 -7.97 -33.33
N ARG A 112 2.09 -6.87 -32.67
CA ARG A 112 3.49 -6.40 -32.59
C ARG A 112 4.32 -7.25 -31.62
N ALA A 113 3.72 -7.74 -30.54
CA ALA A 113 4.38 -8.60 -29.55
C ALA A 113 4.59 -10.04 -30.06
N HIS A 114 3.70 -10.56 -30.91
CA HIS A 114 3.77 -11.92 -31.44
C HIS A 114 5.17 -12.37 -31.94
N PRO A 115 5.90 -11.63 -32.79
CA PRO A 115 7.25 -12.04 -33.20
C PRO A 115 8.23 -12.14 -32.01
N GLU A 116 8.14 -11.25 -31.02
CA GLU A 116 9.01 -11.29 -29.84
C GLU A 116 8.71 -12.50 -28.96
N VAL A 117 7.43 -12.83 -28.75
CA VAL A 117 7.03 -14.06 -28.04
C VAL A 117 7.50 -15.30 -28.80
N ALA A 118 7.34 -15.33 -30.13
CA ALA A 118 7.80 -16.45 -30.94
C ALA A 118 9.33 -16.64 -30.86
N ASP A 119 10.09 -15.56 -30.80
CA ASP A 119 11.55 -15.63 -30.65
C ASP A 119 11.96 -16.04 -29.22
N LEU A 120 11.23 -15.59 -28.19
CA LEU A 120 11.42 -16.07 -26.81
C LEU A 120 11.26 -17.60 -26.73
N LEU A 121 10.16 -18.13 -27.26
CA LEU A 121 9.88 -19.58 -27.26
C LEU A 121 10.91 -20.39 -28.06
N LYS A 122 11.55 -19.80 -29.07
CA LYS A 122 12.66 -20.44 -29.79
C LYS A 122 13.96 -20.39 -28.99
N SER A 123 14.22 -19.27 -28.31
CA SER A 123 15.45 -19.07 -27.54
C SER A 123 15.50 -19.92 -26.28
N ASP A 124 14.33 -20.16 -25.68
CA ASP A 124 14.15 -21.03 -24.53
C ASP A 124 13.11 -22.11 -24.86
N GLY A 125 13.61 -23.27 -25.27
CA GLY A 125 12.80 -24.42 -25.62
C GLY A 125 12.16 -25.12 -24.41
N ASN A 126 12.39 -24.66 -23.17
CA ASN A 126 11.79 -25.24 -21.98
C ASN A 126 10.53 -24.50 -21.50
N ILE A 127 10.01 -23.57 -22.30
CA ILE A 127 8.80 -22.83 -21.95
C ILE A 127 7.56 -23.61 -22.40
N ARG A 128 6.63 -23.82 -21.46
CA ARG A 128 5.23 -24.19 -21.74
C ARG A 128 4.44 -22.94 -22.08
N PHE A 129 3.87 -22.89 -23.28
CA PHE A 129 3.12 -21.72 -23.74
C PHE A 129 1.63 -22.04 -23.83
N ILE A 130 0.78 -21.28 -23.14
CA ILE A 130 -0.68 -21.35 -23.25
C ILE A 130 -1.18 -20.08 -23.92
N TYR A 131 -1.89 -20.23 -25.04
CA TYR A 131 -2.52 -19.12 -25.73
C TYR A 131 -4.01 -19.07 -25.40
N LYS A 132 -4.44 -17.97 -24.78
CA LYS A 132 -5.82 -17.68 -24.39
C LYS A 132 -6.40 -16.68 -25.38
N GLU A 133 -7.30 -17.13 -26.23
CA GLU A 133 -8.07 -16.22 -27.08
C GLU A 133 -9.00 -15.38 -26.20
N TYR A 134 -8.83 -14.06 -26.26
CA TYR A 134 -9.57 -13.11 -25.42
C TYR A 134 -10.02 -11.90 -26.26
N PRO A 135 -11.11 -12.04 -27.04
CA PRO A 135 -11.54 -11.05 -28.03
C PRO A 135 -12.28 -9.88 -27.36
N ILE A 136 -11.53 -8.90 -26.83
CA ILE A 136 -12.08 -7.68 -26.20
C ILE A 136 -12.36 -6.55 -27.20
N LEU A 137 -11.85 -6.66 -28.44
CA LEU A 137 -11.94 -5.63 -29.48
C LEU A 137 -12.87 -6.01 -30.66
N GLY A 138 -13.59 -7.12 -30.58
CA GLY A 138 -14.67 -7.51 -31.52
C GLY A 138 -14.35 -8.73 -32.37
#